data_AF-A0A955URJ6-F1
#
_entry.id   AF-A0A955URJ6-F1
#
_cell.length_a   1.000
_cell.length_b   1.000
_cell.length_c   1.000
_cell.angle_alpha   90.00
_cell.angle_beta   90.00
_cell.angle_gamma   90.00
#
_symmetry.space_group_name_H-M   'P 1'
#
loop_
_entity.id
_entity.type
_entity.pdbx_description
1 polymer ?
#
loop_
_entity_poly.entity_id
_entity_poly.type
_entity_poly.pdbx_seq_one_letter_code
_entity_poly.pdbx_strand_id
1 'polypeptide(L)' 'PGYALMRLARAGLNDAAWLGLDTCADASRFFSYRRSVHRAEGDYGRQVSAIALRG' A
#
# COMPACT_ATOMS: atom_id res chain seq x y z
N PRO A 1 0.99 -3.96 7.27
CA PRO A 1 0.26 -2.75 7.72
C PRO A 1 0.39 -2.43 9.22
N GLY A 2 0.35 -3.43 10.11
CA GLY A 2 0.36 -3.23 11.58
C GLY A 2 1.55 -2.43 12.12
N TYR A 3 2.75 -2.64 11.56
CA TYR A 3 3.94 -1.87 11.96
C TYR A 3 3.77 -0.35 11.72
N ALA A 4 3.25 0.05 10.55
CA ALA A 4 3.02 1.46 10.25
C ALA A 4 1.95 2.08 11.17
N LEU A 5 0.84 1.39 11.42
CA LEU A 5 -0.19 1.84 12.36
C LEU A 5 0.36 2.02 13.78
N MET A 6 1.15 1.07 14.28
CA MET A 6 1.83 1.18 15.57
C MET A 6 2.76 2.41 15.61
N ARG A 7 3.49 2.69 14.52
CA ARG A 7 4.38 3.86 14.42
C ARG A 7 3.60 5.18 14.44
N LEU A 8 2.45 5.25 13.75
CA LEU A 8 1.57 6.42 13.78
C LEU A 8 1.01 6.67 15.18
N ALA A 9 0.51 5.62 15.85
CA ALA A 9 0.02 5.73 17.22
C ALA A 9 1.10 6.23 18.19
N ARG A 10 2.34 5.72 18.07
CA ARG A 10 3.49 6.21 18.87
C ARG A 10 3.87 7.66 18.58
N ALA A 11 3.53 8.19 17.40
CA ALA A 11 3.71 9.59 17.06
C ALA A 11 2.54 10.48 17.53
N GLY A 12 1.56 9.94 18.25
CA GLY A 12 0.37 10.65 18.70
C GLY A 12 -0.76 10.73 17.66
N LEU A 13 -0.58 10.11 16.49
CA LEU A 13 -1.58 10.05 15.43
C LEU A 13 -2.50 8.86 15.66
N ASN A 14 -3.55 9.08 16.45
CA ASN A 14 -4.47 8.02 16.88
C ASN A 14 -5.66 7.79 15.95
N ASP A 15 -5.92 8.72 15.03
CA ASP A 15 -6.93 8.55 13.97
C ASP A 15 -6.24 8.10 12.68
N ALA A 16 -5.93 6.80 12.62
CA ALA A 16 -5.31 6.17 11.47
C ALA A 16 -5.89 4.77 11.25
N ALA A 17 -6.22 4.46 10.01
CA ALA A 17 -6.77 3.18 9.61
C ALA A 17 -6.01 2.59 8.42
N TRP A 18 -6.12 1.27 8.25
CA TRP A 18 -5.68 0.56 7.07
C TRP A 18 -6.89 0.09 6.27
N LEU A 19 -6.82 0.21 4.95
CA LEU A 19 -7.91 -0.13 4.03
C LEU A 19 -8.21 -1.65 3.94
N GLY A 20 -7.41 -2.51 4.58
CA GLY A 20 -7.61 -3.96 4.49
C GLY A 20 -7.15 -4.57 3.15
N LEU A 21 -6.37 -3.86 2.34
CA LEU A 21 -6.00 -4.26 0.98
C LEU A 21 -4.55 -4.76 0.91
N ASP A 22 -4.35 -5.83 0.15
CA ASP A 22 -3.05 -6.47 -0.10
C ASP A 22 -2.75 -6.49 -1.62
N THR A 23 -1.67 -5.82 -2.02
CA THR A 23 -1.31 -5.68 -3.43
C THR A 23 -0.83 -6.99 -4.06
N CYS A 24 -0.24 -7.90 -3.28
CA CYS A 24 0.25 -9.19 -3.77
C CYS A 24 -0.90 -10.16 -4.02
N ALA A 25 -1.89 -10.20 -3.11
CA ALA A 25 -3.03 -11.10 -3.19
C ALA A 25 -4.07 -10.68 -4.24
N ASP A 26 -4.40 -9.39 -4.34
CA ASP A 26 -5.44 -8.88 -5.26
C ASP A 26 -4.84 -8.39 -6.59
N ALA A 27 -4.53 -9.34 -7.47
CA ALA A 27 -3.94 -9.06 -8.79
C ALA A 27 -4.90 -8.36 -9.76
N SER A 28 -6.21 -8.36 -9.49
CA SER A 28 -7.22 -7.73 -10.35
C SER A 28 -7.21 -6.20 -10.23
N ARG A 29 -6.77 -5.69 -9.07
CA ARG A 29 -6.84 -4.26 -8.72
C ARG A 29 -5.47 -3.63 -8.53
N PHE A 30 -4.44 -4.43 -8.23
CA PHE A 30 -3.13 -3.88 -7.88
C PHE A 30 -1.95 -4.47 -8.65
N PHE A 31 -0.99 -3.60 -8.99
CA PHE A 31 0.36 -4.04 -9.33
C PHE A 31 1.12 -4.43 -8.05
N SER A 32 2.02 -5.41 -8.13
CA SER A 32 2.83 -5.84 -6.98
C SER A 32 4.21 -6.33 -7.41
N TYR A 33 5.23 -5.69 -6.86
CA TYR A 33 6.62 -6.09 -7.05
C TYR A 33 6.89 -7.52 -6.53
N ARG A 34 6.34 -7.89 -5.36
CA ARG A 34 6.56 -9.24 -4.81
C ARG A 34 6.03 -10.31 -5.76
N ARG A 35 4.84 -10.07 -6.32
CA ARG A 35 4.23 -10.99 -7.28
C ARG A 35 5.02 -11.04 -8.58
N SER A 36 5.47 -9.90 -9.11
CA SER A 36 6.27 -9.85 -10.33
C SER A 36 7.58 -10.63 -10.19
N VAL A 37 8.25 -10.52 -9.04
CA VAL A 37 9.44 -11.31 -8.70
C VAL A 37 9.13 -12.81 -8.64
N HIS A 38 8.05 -13.22 -7.97
CA HIS A 38 7.67 -14.65 -7.93
C HIS A 38 7.33 -15.23 -9.30
N ARG A 39 6.91 -14.39 -10.25
CA ARG A 39 6.58 -14.77 -11.62
C ARG A 39 7.71 -14.53 -12.62
N ALA A 40 8.87 -14.04 -12.18
CA ALA A 40 9.98 -13.64 -13.04
C ALA A 40 9.57 -12.66 -14.17
N GLU A 41 8.63 -11.76 -13.89
CA GLU A 41 8.22 -10.71 -14.81
C GLU A 41 9.34 -9.66 -14.90
N GLY A 42 9.69 -9.22 -16.12
CA GLY A 42 10.79 -8.28 -16.36
C GLY A 42 10.52 -6.85 -15.89
N ASP A 43 9.26 -6.47 -15.71
CA ASP A 43 8.84 -5.20 -15.12
C ASP A 43 7.42 -5.35 -14.51
N TYR A 44 6.97 -4.34 -13.78
CA TYR A 44 5.62 -4.27 -13.22
C TYR A 44 5.13 -2.82 -13.19
N GLY A 45 3.81 -2.62 -13.32
CA GLY A 45 3.21 -1.30 -13.21
C GLY A 45 3.37 -0.70 -11.80
N ARG A 46 3.16 0.61 -11.68
CA ARG A 46 3.30 1.34 -10.40
C ARG A 46 2.01 2.05 -10.03
N GLN A 47 1.84 2.26 -8.74
CA GLN A 47 0.70 2.96 -8.16
C GLN A 47 1.16 4.24 -7.48
N VAL A 48 0.24 5.17 -7.30
CA VAL A 48 0.45 6.39 -6.54
C VAL A 48 -0.73 6.61 -5.58
N SER A 49 -0.42 7.08 -4.38
CA SER A 49 -1.40 7.62 -3.44
C SER A 49 -1.19 9.13 -3.37
N ALA A 50 -2.26 9.91 -3.52
CA ALA A 50 -2.20 11.37 -3.54
C ALA A 50 -3.31 11.98 -2.69
N ILE A 51 -3.05 13.16 -2.13
CA ILE A 51 -4.00 13.97 -1.37
C ILE A 51 -3.78 15.44 -1.72
N ALA A 52 -4.85 16.22 -1.82
CA ALA A 52 -4.80 17.65 -2.12
C ALA A 52 -5.90 18.39 -1.34
N LEU A 53 -5.64 19.66 -1.02
CA LEU A 53 -6.68 20.56 -0.54
C LEU A 53 -7.53 21.02 -1.73
N ARG A 54 -8.83 21.16 -1.52
CA ARG A 54 -9.71 21.79 -2.51
C ARG A 54 -9.62 23.31 -2.33
N GLY A 55 -9.55 24.02 -3.46
CA GLY A 55 -9.68 25.49 -3.51
C GLY A 55 -11.12 25.95 -3.36
#